data_AF-A0A6G3MLB9-F1
#
_entry.id   AF-A0A6G3MLB9-F1
#
_cell.length_a   1.000
_cell.length_b   1.000
_cell.length_c   1.000
_cell.angle_alpha   90.00
_cell.angle_beta   90.00
_cell.angle_gamma   90.00
#
_symmetry.space_group_name_H-M   'P 1'
#
loop_
_entity.id
_entity.type
_entity.pdbx_description
1 polymer ?
#
loop_
_entity_poly.entity_id
_entity_poly.type
_entity_poly.pdbx_seq_one_letter_code
_entity_poly.pdbx_strand_id
1 'polypeptide(L)'
;MGGGDLNMKKHFHPLTRENLELVWQAEQKRDQEVRRIEERKKEIAEERAREELLEHASRHGVIKKREERLEWMYAGYRASSDDFLLGKEITDECIEKMAQERKTQQINRETGVNAGLHTVDLARKIREDPLFVIKKREATATK
;
A
#
# COMPACT_ATOMS: atom_id res chain seq x y z
N MET A 1 54.93 31.17 19.00
CA MET A 1 54.22 30.21 19.87
C MET A 1 52.96 29.77 19.12
N GLY A 2 53.02 28.66 18.39
CA GLY A 2 51.89 28.16 17.60
C GLY A 2 51.65 26.69 17.89
N GLY A 3 51.00 26.40 19.02
CA GLY A 3 50.70 25.05 19.47
C GLY A 3 49.18 24.82 19.47
N GLY A 4 48.61 24.57 18.29
CA GLY A 4 47.26 24.02 18.19
C GLY A 4 47.32 22.48 18.21
N ASP A 5 46.27 21.84 18.73
CA ASP A 5 46.18 20.38 18.77
C ASP A 5 46.34 19.78 17.36
N LEU A 6 47.35 18.92 17.19
CA LEU A 6 47.67 18.26 15.93
C LEU A 6 46.51 17.38 15.45
N ASN A 7 45.67 16.90 16.36
CA ASN A 7 44.51 16.08 16.01
C ASN A 7 43.46 16.84 15.22
N MET A 8 43.36 18.16 15.36
CA MET A 8 42.43 18.98 14.57
C MET A 8 42.73 18.96 13.07
N LYS A 9 43.95 18.58 12.68
CA LYS A 9 44.34 18.41 11.27
C LYS A 9 44.00 17.03 10.72
N LYS A 10 43.47 16.12 11.54
CA LYS A 10 43.12 14.75 11.14
C LYS A 10 41.67 14.71 10.69
N HIS A 11 41.43 14.15 9.51
CA HIS A 11 40.09 14.02 8.91
C HIS A 11 39.13 13.18 9.77
N PHE A 12 39.64 12.25 10.59
CA PHE A 12 38.83 11.38 11.44
C PHE A 12 38.52 11.99 12.82
N HIS A 13 39.04 13.19 13.14
CA HIS A 13 38.84 13.77 14.47
C HIS A 13 37.41 14.33 14.61
N PRO A 14 36.61 13.91 15.62
CA PRO A 14 35.17 14.19 15.66
C PRO A 14 34.83 15.67 15.84
N LEU A 15 35.71 16.45 16.47
CA LEU A 15 35.49 17.89 16.70
C LEU A 15 35.88 18.77 15.50
N THR A 16 36.35 18.19 14.40
CA THR A 16 36.58 18.94 13.16
C THR A 16 35.23 19.43 12.63
N ARG A 17 35.17 20.70 12.18
CA ARG A 17 33.93 21.34 11.67
C ARG A 17 33.16 20.47 10.67
N GLU A 18 33.87 19.84 9.75
CA GLU A 18 33.30 18.94 8.74
C GLU A 18 32.59 17.73 9.36
N ASN A 19 33.20 17.11 10.37
CA ASN A 19 32.60 15.95 11.04
C ASN A 19 31.41 16.35 11.91
N LEU A 20 31.47 17.51 12.58
CA LEU A 20 30.34 18.07 13.30
C LEU A 20 29.15 18.32 12.36
N GLU A 21 29.41 18.84 11.15
CA GLU A 21 28.39 19.04 10.12
C GLU A 21 27.79 17.72 9.62
N LEU A 22 28.61 16.69 9.41
CA LEU A 22 28.15 15.37 9.02
C LEU A 22 27.26 14.74 10.10
N VAL A 23 27.67 14.82 11.37
CA VAL A 23 26.89 14.33 12.51
C VAL A 23 25.57 15.08 12.61
N TRP A 24 25.60 16.41 12.53
CA TRP A 24 24.39 17.23 12.57
C TRP A 24 23.40 16.90 11.44
N GLN A 25 23.90 16.70 10.21
CA GLN A 25 23.05 16.29 9.09
C GLN A 25 22.46 14.89 9.31
N ALA A 26 23.23 13.96 9.88
CA ALA A 26 22.75 12.61 10.20
C ALA A 26 21.67 12.65 11.29
N GLU A 27 21.87 13.45 12.34
CA GLU A 27 20.91 13.68 13.41
C GLU A 27 19.61 14.28 12.88
N GLN A 28 19.70 15.30 12.02
CA GLN A 28 18.53 15.90 11.38
C GLN A 28 17.73 14.90 10.54
N LYS A 29 18.41 14.06 9.74
CA LYS A 29 17.76 13.01 8.95
C LYS A 29 17.07 11.99 9.85
N ARG A 30 17.75 11.55 10.91
CA ARG A 30 17.20 10.64 11.92
C ARG A 30 15.94 11.22 12.56
N ASP A 31 15.97 12.49 12.96
CA ASP A 31 14.83 13.15 13.59
C ASP A 31 13.63 13.25 12.62
N GLN A 32 13.88 13.52 11.34
CA GLN A 32 12.84 13.50 10.31
C GLN A 32 12.25 12.10 10.07
N GLU A 33 13.07 11.05 10.12
CA GLU A 33 12.60 9.67 10.01
C GLU A 33 11.78 9.25 11.23
N VAL A 34 12.23 9.60 12.44
CA VAL A 34 11.50 9.34 13.68
C VAL A 34 10.13 10.01 13.64
N ARG A 35 10.05 11.29 13.25
CA ARG A 35 8.77 12.01 13.09
C ARG A 35 7.83 11.31 12.11
N ARG A 36 8.33 10.92 10.93
CA ARG A 36 7.54 10.18 9.92
C ARG A 36 7.02 8.84 10.45
N ILE A 37 7.84 8.14 11.24
CA ILE A 37 7.46 6.87 11.86
C ILE A 37 6.39 7.09 12.94
N GLU A 38 6.52 8.13 13.75
CA GLU A 38 5.55 8.49 14.79
C GLU A 38 4.19 8.87 14.19
N GLU A 39 4.19 9.68 13.14
CA GLU A 39 2.97 10.02 12.38
C GLU A 39 2.28 8.76 11.86
N ARG A 40 3.01 7.85 11.20
CA ARG A 40 2.45 6.59 10.72
C ARG A 40 1.94 5.69 11.85
N LYS A 41 2.65 5.62 12.98
CA LYS A 41 2.18 4.86 14.16
C LYS A 41 0.88 5.43 14.71
N LYS A 42 0.74 6.76 14.69
CA LYS A 42 -0.48 7.43 15.10
C LYS A 42 -1.64 7.12 14.15
N GLU A 43 -1.42 7.18 12.83
CA GLU A 43 -2.43 6.79 11.83
C GLU A 43 -2.92 5.35 12.05
N ILE A 44 -2.00 4.40 12.22
CA ILE A 44 -2.33 2.98 12.49
C ILE A 44 -3.13 2.84 13.80
N ALA A 45 -2.77 3.59 14.84
CA ALA A 45 -3.49 3.55 16.11
C ALA A 45 -4.92 4.12 15.97
N GLU A 46 -5.09 5.20 15.21
CA GLU A 46 -6.41 5.76 14.92
C GLU A 46 -7.26 4.82 14.07
N GLU A 47 -6.68 4.17 13.08
CA GLU A 47 -7.37 3.14 12.27
C GLU A 47 -7.82 1.96 13.13
N ARG A 48 -6.93 1.42 13.97
CA ARG A 48 -7.28 0.34 14.91
C ARG A 48 -8.39 0.74 15.86
N ALA A 49 -8.35 1.95 16.42
CA ALA A 49 -9.40 2.44 17.32
C ALA A 49 -10.77 2.52 16.60
N ARG A 50 -10.78 2.94 15.33
CA ARG A 50 -12.02 2.95 14.51
C ARG A 50 -12.52 1.54 14.23
N GLU A 51 -11.62 0.62 13.87
CA GLU A 51 -11.97 -0.78 13.63
C GLU A 51 -12.52 -1.46 14.89
N GLU A 52 -11.90 -1.25 16.05
CA GLU A 52 -12.37 -1.78 17.33
C GLU A 52 -13.78 -1.30 17.68
N LEU A 53 -14.08 0.00 17.46
CA LEU A 53 -15.42 0.55 17.67
C LEU A 53 -16.46 -0.10 16.74
N LEU A 54 -16.11 -0.26 15.46
CA LEU A 54 -16.98 -0.91 14.47
C LEU A 54 -17.22 -2.38 14.81
N GLU A 55 -16.17 -3.09 15.21
CA GLU A 55 -16.26 -4.49 15.61
C GLU A 55 -17.14 -4.63 16.85
N HIS A 56 -16.94 -3.78 17.87
CA HIS A 56 -17.76 -3.76 19.07
C HIS A 56 -19.24 -3.50 18.76
N ALA A 57 -19.55 -2.48 17.95
CA ALA A 57 -20.91 -2.18 17.53
C ALA A 57 -21.54 -3.34 16.73
N SER A 58 -20.74 -4.05 15.93
CA SER A 58 -21.20 -5.22 15.19
C SER A 58 -21.48 -6.43 16.09
N ARG A 59 -20.62 -6.70 17.09
CA ARG A 59 -20.83 -7.75 18.10
C ARG A 59 -22.11 -7.51 18.90
N HIS A 60 -22.42 -6.25 19.22
CA HIS A 60 -23.67 -5.87 19.89
C HIS A 60 -24.89 -5.81 18.95
N GLY A 61 -24.73 -6.10 17.66
CA GLY A 61 -25.83 -6.18 16.70
C GLY A 61 -26.38 -4.82 16.24
N VAL A 62 -25.74 -3.72 16.62
CA VAL A 62 -26.16 -2.35 16.23
C VAL A 62 -25.84 -2.11 14.76
N ILE A 63 -24.74 -2.67 14.25
CA ILE A 63 -24.27 -2.48 12.87
C ILE A 63 -24.03 -3.85 12.20
N LYS A 64 -24.50 -4.02 10.96
CA LYS A 64 -24.20 -5.22 10.16
C LYS A 64 -22.69 -5.29 9.87
N LYS A 65 -22.10 -6.47 10.05
CA LYS A 65 -20.67 -6.69 9.79
C LYS A 65 -20.34 -6.27 8.34
N ARG A 66 -19.39 -5.35 8.17
CA ARG A 66 -18.92 -4.93 6.85
C ARG A 66 -18.32 -6.15 6.15
N GLU A 67 -18.74 -6.42 4.91
CA GLU A 67 -18.13 -7.48 4.13
C GLU A 67 -16.68 -7.09 3.83
N GLU A 68 -15.73 -7.90 4.29
CA GLU A 68 -14.28 -7.74 4.10
C GLU A 68 -13.86 -8.12 2.67
N ARG A 69 -14.71 -7.79 1.68
CA ARG A 69 -14.38 -8.01 0.27
C ARG A 69 -13.39 -6.94 -0.14
N LEU A 70 -12.28 -7.38 -0.74
CA LEU A 70 -11.26 -6.52 -1.30
C LEU A 70 -11.78 -5.93 -2.63
N GLU A 71 -12.81 -5.09 -2.53
CA GLU A 71 -13.51 -4.54 -3.69
C GLU A 71 -12.55 -3.75 -4.58
N TRP A 72 -11.55 -3.05 -4.04
CA TRP A 72 -10.58 -2.34 -4.87
C TRP A 72 -9.72 -3.28 -5.73
N MET A 73 -9.46 -4.51 -5.27
CA MET A 73 -8.68 -5.51 -6.00
C MET A 73 -9.53 -6.28 -7.01
N TYR A 74 -10.78 -6.63 -6.64
CA TYR A 74 -11.72 -7.34 -7.52
C TYR A 74 -12.62 -6.44 -8.37
N ALA A 75 -12.57 -5.13 -8.12
CA ALA A 75 -13.15 -4.10 -8.99
C ALA A 75 -12.49 -4.08 -10.38
N GLY A 76 -11.45 -4.90 -10.61
CA GLY A 76 -11.02 -5.40 -11.91
C GLY A 76 -11.43 -4.50 -13.07
N TYR A 77 -10.56 -3.52 -13.36
CA TYR A 77 -10.58 -2.79 -14.62
C TYR A 77 -10.78 -3.80 -15.75
N ARG A 78 -11.85 -3.62 -16.53
CA ARG A 78 -11.97 -4.30 -17.82
C ARG A 78 -10.96 -3.63 -18.74
N ALA A 79 -9.71 -4.07 -18.67
CA ALA A 79 -8.70 -3.65 -19.62
C ALA A 79 -9.13 -4.15 -21.01
N SER A 80 -9.85 -3.30 -21.73
CA SER A 80 -9.91 -3.37 -23.20
C SER A 80 -8.74 -2.55 -23.75
N SER A 81 -7.55 -2.73 -23.18
CA SER A 81 -6.37 -2.00 -23.59
C SER A 81 -5.33 -3.04 -23.99
N ASP A 82 -5.51 -3.53 -25.21
CA ASP A 82 -4.54 -4.40 -25.91
C ASP A 82 -3.16 -3.75 -25.98
N ASP A 83 -3.04 -2.45 -25.71
CA ASP A 83 -1.80 -1.67 -25.68
C ASP A 83 -0.71 -2.28 -24.78
N PHE A 84 -1.08 -2.92 -23.66
CA PHE A 84 -0.11 -3.61 -22.80
C PHE A 84 0.44 -4.89 -23.46
N LEU A 85 -0.40 -5.61 -24.21
CA LEU A 85 0.01 -6.79 -24.98
C LEU A 85 0.79 -6.43 -26.24
N LEU A 86 0.58 -5.22 -26.77
CA LEU A 86 1.33 -4.66 -27.90
C LEU A 86 2.71 -4.09 -27.49
N GLY A 87 3.07 -4.16 -26.20
CA GLY A 87 4.38 -3.73 -25.72
C GLY A 87 4.63 -2.22 -25.84
N LYS A 88 3.55 -1.41 -25.87
CA LYS A 88 3.69 0.05 -25.90
C LYS A 88 4.20 0.55 -24.55
N GLU A 89 5.12 1.50 -24.61
CA GLU A 89 5.68 2.15 -23.44
C GLU A 89 4.57 2.88 -22.66
N ILE A 90 4.50 2.64 -21.36
CA ILE A 90 3.56 3.33 -20.47
C ILE A 90 4.12 4.72 -20.22
N THR A 91 3.63 5.72 -20.95
CA THR A 91 3.95 7.13 -20.73
C THR A 91 3.07 7.73 -19.62
N ASP A 92 3.52 8.84 -19.03
CA ASP A 92 2.74 9.53 -17.97
C ASP A 92 1.33 9.94 -18.43
N GLU A 93 1.18 10.31 -19.70
CA GLU A 93 -0.12 10.60 -20.32
C GLU A 93 -1.07 9.37 -20.35
N CYS A 94 -0.51 8.17 -20.46
CA CYS A 94 -1.26 6.92 -20.41
C CYS A 94 -1.83 6.69 -19.00
N ILE A 95 -1.02 6.97 -17.97
CA ILE A 95 -1.41 6.86 -16.57
C ILE A 95 -2.52 7.86 -16.24
N GLU A 96 -2.41 9.10 -16.73
CA GLU A 96 -3.43 10.13 -16.54
C GLU A 96 -4.76 9.76 -17.21
N LYS A 97 -4.72 9.26 -18.45
CA LYS A 97 -5.92 8.74 -19.14
C LYS A 97 -6.56 7.57 -18.38
N MET A 98 -5.74 6.64 -17.89
CA MET A 98 -6.21 5.53 -17.04
C MET A 98 -6.87 6.02 -15.74
N ALA A 99 -6.34 7.07 -15.11
CA ALA A 99 -6.91 7.65 -13.91
C ALA A 99 -8.28 8.32 -14.18
N GLN A 100 -8.44 8.95 -15.34
CA GLN A 100 -9.72 9.54 -15.77
C GLN A 100 -10.77 8.47 -16.08
N GLU A 101 -10.41 7.39 -16.77
CA GLU A 101 -11.30 6.25 -17.04
C GLU A 101 -11.79 5.55 -15.76
N ARG A 102 -10.93 5.45 -14.73
CA ARG A 102 -11.34 4.91 -13.43
C ARG A 102 -12.40 5.78 -12.75
N LYS A 103 -12.26 7.10 -12.84
CA LYS A 103 -13.26 8.04 -12.31
C LYS A 103 -14.60 7.91 -13.04
N THR A 104 -14.61 7.77 -14.36
CA THR A 104 -15.85 7.61 -15.13
C THR A 104 -16.52 6.25 -14.92
N GLN A 105 -15.76 5.17 -14.76
CA GLN A 105 -16.30 3.84 -14.44
C GLN A 105 -16.90 3.75 -13.03
N GLN A 106 -16.37 4.49 -12.06
CA GLN A 106 -16.98 4.61 -10.74
C GLN A 106 -18.39 5.21 -10.80
N ILE A 107 -18.60 6.22 -11.65
CA ILE A 107 -19.90 6.88 -11.86
C ILE A 107 -20.90 5.90 -12.53
N ASN A 108 -20.44 5.08 -13.48
CA ASN A 108 -21.31 4.19 -14.26
C ASN A 108 -21.78 2.93 -13.50
N ARG A 109 -21.14 2.57 -12.38
CA ARG A 109 -21.56 1.43 -11.53
C ARG A 109 -22.82 1.69 -10.71
N GLU A 110 -23.25 2.94 -10.61
CA GLU A 110 -24.50 3.31 -9.93
C GLU A 110 -25.75 2.97 -10.77
N THR A 111 -25.57 2.65 -12.07
CA THR A 111 -26.66 2.30 -13.00
C THR A 111 -26.38 0.95 -13.65
N GLY A 112 -27.09 -0.08 -13.19
CA GLY A 112 -26.82 -1.49 -13.49
C GLY A 112 -27.05 -1.99 -14.92
N VAL A 113 -27.11 -3.33 -15.03
CA VAL A 113 -27.34 -4.20 -16.21
C VAL A 113 -26.06 -4.93 -16.66
N ASN A 114 -25.84 -6.15 -16.14
CA ASN A 114 -25.13 -7.31 -16.75
C ASN A 114 -24.51 -8.22 -15.67
N ALA A 115 -25.33 -8.96 -14.92
CA ALA A 115 -24.87 -9.83 -13.82
C ALA A 115 -24.73 -11.33 -14.20
N GLY A 116 -25.33 -11.78 -15.30
CA GLY A 116 -25.48 -13.22 -15.60
C GLY A 116 -24.25 -13.93 -16.16
N LEU A 117 -23.46 -13.29 -17.02
CA LEU A 117 -22.31 -13.90 -17.68
C LEU A 117 -21.07 -14.00 -16.75
N HIS A 118 -21.00 -13.12 -15.74
CA HIS A 118 -19.85 -13.02 -14.84
C HIS A 118 -19.75 -14.15 -13.81
N THR A 119 -20.84 -14.86 -13.51
CA THR A 119 -20.89 -15.86 -12.44
C THR A 119 -20.19 -17.17 -12.81
N VAL A 120 -20.34 -17.61 -14.06
CA VAL A 120 -19.75 -18.86 -14.58
C VAL A 120 -18.23 -18.71 -14.73
N ASP A 121 -17.78 -17.56 -15.23
CA ASP A 121 -16.35 -17.26 -15.38
C ASP A 121 -15.64 -17.07 -14.03
N LEU A 122 -16.33 -16.50 -13.03
CA LEU A 122 -15.80 -16.33 -11.68
C LEU A 122 -15.54 -17.69 -11.01
N ALA A 123 -16.48 -18.63 -11.14
CA ALA A 123 -16.32 -19.97 -10.58
C ALA A 123 -15.15 -20.75 -11.20
N ARG A 124 -14.77 -20.43 -12.44
CA ARG A 124 -13.60 -21.03 -13.11
C ARG A 124 -12.30 -20.38 -12.62
N LYS A 125 -12.26 -19.05 -12.54
CA LYS A 125 -11.09 -18.29 -12.05
C LYS A 125 -10.71 -18.65 -10.62
N ILE A 126 -11.70 -18.83 -9.73
CA ILE A 126 -11.43 -19.25 -8.34
C ILE A 126 -10.84 -20.66 -8.28
N ARG A 127 -11.24 -21.56 -9.18
CA ARG A 127 -10.72 -22.93 -9.23
C ARG A 127 -9.29 -23.00 -9.79
N GLU A 128 -8.94 -22.08 -10.67
CA GLU A 128 -7.63 -22.02 -11.34
C GLU A 128 -6.61 -21.14 -10.57
N ASP A 129 -7.00 -20.52 -9.44
CA ASP A 129 -6.12 -19.70 -8.60
C ASP A 129 -5.06 -20.53 -7.85
N PRO A 130 -3.75 -20.24 -8.00
CA PRO A 130 -2.68 -20.93 -7.28
C PRO A 130 -2.80 -20.86 -5.75
N LEU A 131 -3.33 -19.75 -5.19
CA LEU A 131 -3.53 -19.62 -3.75
C LEU A 131 -4.65 -20.54 -3.24
N PHE A 132 -5.70 -20.73 -4.05
CA PHE A 132 -6.77 -21.67 -3.74
C PHE A 132 -6.24 -23.12 -3.71
N VAL A 133 -5.32 -23.47 -4.63
CA VAL A 133 -4.65 -24.78 -4.65
C VAL A 133 -3.80 -24.99 -3.39
N ILE A 134 -3.05 -23.98 -2.95
CA ILE A 134 -2.22 -24.06 -1.73
C ILE A 134 -3.11 -24.25 -0.50
N LYS A 135 -4.15 -23.44 -0.34
CA LYS A 135 -5.09 -23.54 0.79
C LYS A 135 -5.81 -24.89 0.85
N LYS A 136 -6.15 -25.46 -0.31
CA LYS A 136 -6.74 -26.81 -0.38
C LYS A 136 -5.75 -27.87 0.08
N ARG A 137 -4.47 -27.78 -0.30
CA ARG A 137 -3.41 -28.69 0.15
C ARG A 137 -3.20 -28.61 1.66
N GLU A 138 -3.18 -27.40 2.21
CA GLU A 138 -3.10 -27.16 3.65
C GLU A 138 -4.27 -27.83 4.39
N ALA A 139 -5.51 -27.59 3.95
CA ALA A 139 -6.69 -28.19 4.56
C ALA A 139 -6.71 -29.73 4.52
N THR A 140 -6.18 -30.33 3.45
CA THR A 140 -6.05 -31.80 3.35
C THR A 140 -4.89 -32.34 4.18
N ALA A 141 -3.84 -31.56 4.42
CA ALA A 141 -2.70 -31.96 5.23
C ALA A 141 -2.97 -31.86 6.74
N THR A 142 -3.90 -30.98 7.13
CA THR A 142 -4.37 -30.83 8.52
C THR A 142 -5.44 -31.86 8.94
N LYS A 143 -5.70 -32.86 8.10
CA LYS A 143 -6.71 -33.90 8.33
C LYS A 143 -6.07 -35.27 8.39
#